data_AF-A0A9X4LC14-F1
#
_entry.id   AF-A0A9X4LC14-F1
#
_cell.length_a   1.000
_cell.length_b   1.000
_cell.length_c   1.000
_cell.angle_alpha   90.00
_cell.angle_beta   90.00
_cell.angle_gamma   90.00
#
_symmetry.space_group_name_H-M   'P 1'
#
loop_
_entity.id
_entity.type
_entity.pdbx_description
1 polymer ?
#
loop_
_entity_poly.entity_id
_entity_poly.type
_entity_poly.pdbx_seq_one_letter_code
_entity_poly.pdbx_strand_id
1 'polypeptide(L)' 'MYKFLYISLVCGMLAGAGIFLKLPIFPSMAFPVMIGVIGIISSLITIPNKEISGLLKLGGVMINIMPIMAAFAVA' A
#
# COMPACT_ATOMS: atom_id res chain seq x y z
N MET A 1 3.61 14.16 10.10
CA MET A 1 3.51 12.72 9.79
C MET A 1 2.63 12.42 8.58
N TYR A 2 1.77 13.34 8.13
CA TYR A 2 0.96 13.19 6.90
C TYR A 2 1.75 12.77 5.65
N LYS A 3 3.01 13.19 5.49
CA LYS A 3 3.89 12.73 4.41
C LYS A 3 3.94 11.20 4.25
N PHE A 4 3.94 10.44 5.35
CA PHE A 4 3.98 8.98 5.31
C PHE A 4 2.63 8.39 4.90
N LEU A 5 1.52 9.06 5.21
CA LEU A 5 0.21 8.68 4.71
C LEU A 5 0.11 8.87 3.19
N TYR A 6 0.66 9.97 2.66
CA TYR A 6 0.72 10.19 1.22
C TYR A 6 1.60 9.16 0.51
N ILE A 7 2.77 8.84 1.08
CA ILE A 7 3.64 7.76 0.57
C ILE A 7 2.86 6.44 0.55
N SER A 8 2.17 6.11 1.64
CA SER A 8 1.32 4.92 1.74
C SER A 8 0.25 4.86 0.65
N LEU A 9 -0.37 5.99 0.32
CA LEU A 9 -1.37 6.12 -0.73
C LEU A 9 -0.79 5.87 -2.13
N VAL A 10 0.35 6.50 -2.44
CA VAL A 10 1.05 6.31 -3.72
C VAL A 10 1.51 4.85 -3.87
N CYS A 11 2.06 4.27 -2.80
CA CYS A 11 2.40 2.85 -2.77
C CYS A 11 1.19 1.95 -3.04
N GLY A 12 0.06 2.20 -2.37
CA GLY A 12 -1.15 1.40 -2.56
C GLY A 12 -1.70 1.49 -3.98
N MET A 13 -1.67 2.69 -4.57
CA MET A 13 -2.07 2.90 -5.96
C MET A 13 -1.17 2.13 -6.94
N LEU A 14 0.15 2.19 -6.76
CA LEU A 14 1.11 1.47 -7.60
C LEU A 14 1.03 -0.05 -7.42
N ALA A 15 0.90 -0.53 -6.19
CA ALA A 15 0.73 -1.94 -5.87
C ALA A 15 -0.58 -2.48 -6.49
N GLY A 16 -1.69 -1.76 -6.31
CA GLY A 16 -2.98 -2.09 -6.92
C GLY A 16 -2.93 -2.09 -8.44
N ALA A 17 -2.30 -1.08 -9.04
CA ALA A 17 -2.14 -1.02 -10.50
C ALA A 17 -1.27 -2.19 -11.03
N GLY A 18 -0.21 -2.56 -10.31
CA GLY A 18 0.63 -3.69 -10.70
C GLY A 18 -0.05 -5.04 -10.55
N ILE A 19 -0.80 -5.24 -9.46
CA ILE A 19 -1.39 -6.55 -9.11
C ILE A 19 -2.75 -6.75 -9.78
N PHE A 20 -3.67 -5.79 -9.66
CA PHE A 20 -5.03 -5.92 -10.18
C PHE A 20 -5.12 -5.68 -11.68
N LEU A 21 -4.44 -4.64 -12.19
CA LEU A 21 -4.49 -4.27 -13.61
C LEU A 21 -3.40 -4.96 -14.44
N LYS A 22 -2.48 -5.70 -13.80
CA LYS A 22 -1.37 -6.39 -14.45
C LYS A 22 -0.57 -5.48 -15.40
N LEU A 23 -0.28 -4.25 -14.97
CA LEU A 23 0.43 -3.30 -15.82
C LEU A 23 1.82 -3.83 -16.21
N PRO A 24 2.20 -3.79 -17.50
CA PRO A 24 3.44 -4.40 -18.01
C PRO A 24 4.71 -3.65 -17.59
N ILE A 25 4.58 -2.49 -16.93
CA ILE A 25 5.71 -1.71 -16.42
C ILE A 25 6.42 -2.39 -15.24
N PHE A 26 5.77 -3.36 -14.59
CA PHE A 26 6.35 -4.07 -13.46
C PHE A 26 7.00 -5.38 -13.92
N PRO A 27 8.29 -5.59 -13.61
CA PRO A 27 9.05 -6.73 -14.14
C PRO A 27 8.59 -8.09 -13.59
N SER A 28 7.94 -8.10 -12.43
CA SER A 28 7.38 -9.29 -11.79
C SER A 28 6.34 -8.90 -10.74
N MET A 29 5.49 -9.85 -10.32
CA MET A 29 4.52 -9.64 -9.23
C MET A 29 5.18 -9.35 -7.88
N ALA A 30 6.45 -9.73 -7.69
CA ALA A 30 7.19 -9.42 -6.47
C ALA A 30 7.41 -7.91 -6.29
N PHE A 31 7.57 -7.17 -7.40
CA PHE A 31 7.82 -5.72 -7.34
C PHE A 31 6.64 -4.92 -6.75
N PRO A 32 5.39 -5.01 -7.26
CA PRO A 32 4.26 -4.31 -6.67
C PRO A 32 3.93 -4.82 -5.26
N VAL A 33 4.21 -6.07 -4.91
CA VAL A 33 4.10 -6.56 -3.53
C VAL A 33 5.08 -5.83 -2.60
N MET A 34 6.35 -5.66 -2.99
CA MET A 34 7.31 -4.87 -2.21
C MET A 34 6.86 -3.42 -2.04
N ILE A 35 6.32 -2.79 -3.09
CA ILE A 35 5.76 -1.43 -2.99
C ILE A 35 4.64 -1.39 -1.95
N GLY A 36 3.72 -2.35 -1.96
CA GLY A 36 2.63 -2.42 -0.98
C GLY A 36 3.16 -2.57 0.45
N VAL A 37 4.22 -3.37 0.67
CA VAL A 37 4.83 -3.54 2.00
C VAL A 37 5.41 -2.22 2.50
N ILE A 38 6.10 -1.46 1.64
CA ILE A 38 6.59 -0.11 1.96
C ILE A 38 5.42 0.82 2.33
N GLY A 39 4.30 0.71 1.62
CA GLY A 39 3.10 1.48 1.92
C GLY A 39 2.44 1.12 3.25
N ILE A 40 2.43 -0.17 3.63
CA ILE A 40 1.99 -0.62 4.97
C ILE A 40 2.89 -0.02 6.04
N ILE A 41 4.21 -0.17 5.93
CA ILE A 41 5.18 0.37 6.91
C ILE A 41 4.98 1.88 7.05
N SER A 42 4.81 2.58 5.93
CA SER A 42 4.56 4.03 5.92
C SER A 42 3.27 4.39 6.67
N SER A 43 2.19 3.62 6.51
CA SER A 43 0.96 3.83 7.28
C SER A 43 1.16 3.54 8.77
N LEU A 44 1.88 2.47 9.13
CA LEU A 44 2.15 2.11 10.53
C LEU A 44 2.94 3.19 11.27
N ILE A 45 3.89 3.86 10.59
CA ILE A 45 4.64 5.00 11.14
C ILE A 45 3.69 6.16 11.56
N THR A 46 2.50 6.26 10.96
CA THR A 46 1.53 7.32 11.30
C THR A 46 0.71 7.04 12.56
N ILE A 47 0.74 5.81 13.09
CA ILE A 47 -0.08 5.40 14.25
C ILE A 47 0.07 6.32 15.47
N PRO A 48 1.28 6.73 15.88
CA PRO A 48 1.47 7.58 17.06
C PRO A 48 0.90 9.00 16.91
N ASN A 49 0.66 9.48 15.69
CA ASN A 49 0.17 10.83 15.45
C ASN A 49 -1.33 10.94 15.77
N LYS A 50 -1.70 11.76 16.76
CA LYS A 50 -3.08 11.93 17.20
C LYS A 50 -3.93 12.85 16.29
N GLU A 51 -3.31 13.62 15.42
CA GLU A 51 -3.99 14.53 14.47
C GLU A 51 -4.56 13.77 13.27
N ILE A 52 -3.90 12.68 12.86
CA ILE A 52 -4.37 11.81 11.78
C ILE A 52 -5.53 10.95 12.31
N SER A 53 -6.70 11.04 11.67
CA SER A 53 -7.88 10.28 12.07
C SER A 53 -7.64 8.76 11.99
N GLY A 54 -8.29 8.01 12.87
CA GLY A 54 -8.18 6.54 12.90
C GLY A 54 -8.57 5.89 11.57
N LEU A 55 -9.58 6.44 10.89
CA LEU A 55 -10.03 5.95 9.59
C LEU A 55 -8.97 6.14 8.50
N LEU A 56 -8.25 7.26 8.50
CA LEU A 56 -7.16 7.50 7.55
C LEU A 56 -6.00 6.52 7.77
N LYS A 57 -5.67 6.21 9.03
CA LYS A 57 -4.63 5.20 9.37
C LYS A 57 -5.05 3.81 8.88
N LEU A 58 -6.28 3.41 9.18
CA LEU A 58 -6.84 2.14 8.73
C LEU A 58 -6.84 2.06 7.19
N GLY A 59 -7.32 3.11 6.53
CA GLY A 59 -7.34 3.22 5.07
C GLY A 59 -5.95 3.10 4.45
N GLY A 60 -4.94 3.75 5.03
CA GLY A 60 -3.55 3.64 4.59
C GLY A 60 -2.98 2.23 4.71
N VAL A 61 -3.37 1.47 5.74
CA VAL A 61 -2.99 0.05 5.83
C VAL A 61 -3.75 -0.79 4.79
N MET A 62 -5.06 -0.63 4.71
CA MET A 62 -5.94 -1.45 3.86
C MET A 62 -5.67 -1.28 2.36
N ILE A 63 -5.41 -0.06 1.89
CA ILE A 63 -5.13 0.22 0.48
C ILE A 63 -3.88 -0.52 -0.02
N ASN A 64 -2.98 -0.92 0.88
CA ASN A 64 -1.79 -1.69 0.56
C ASN A 64 -1.94 -3.20 0.84
N ILE A 65 -2.66 -3.58 1.91
CA ILE A 65 -2.93 -5.00 2.22
C ILE A 65 -3.79 -5.66 1.12
N MET A 66 -4.84 -4.98 0.65
CA MET A 66 -5.77 -5.57 -0.32
C MET A 66 -5.09 -6.02 -1.62
N PRO A 67 -4.26 -5.19 -2.30
CA PRO A 67 -3.48 -5.65 -3.44
C PRO A 67 -2.57 -6.83 -3.09
N ILE A 68 -1.85 -6.79 -1.97
CA ILE A 68 -0.92 -7.86 -1.59
C ILE A 68 -1.66 -9.19 -1.40
N MET A 69 -2.81 -9.17 -0.71
CA MET A 69 -3.64 -10.37 -0.55
C MET A 69 -4.09 -10.92 -1.90
N ALA A 70 -4.48 -10.04 -2.83
CA ALA A 70 -4.84 -10.47 -4.17
C ALA A 70 -3.66 -11.12 -4.89
N ALA A 71 -2.44 -10.56 -4.79
CA ALA A 71 -1.26 -11.17 -5.38
C ALA A 71 -1.03 -12.61 -4.88
N PHE A 72 -1.27 -12.88 -3.60
CA PHE A 72 -1.15 -14.23 -3.04
C PHE A 72 -2.35 -15.15 -3.36
N ALA A 73 -3.49 -14.61 -3.77
CA ALA A 73 -4.65 -15.40 -4.17
C ALA A 73 -4.59 -15.87 -5.64
N VAL A 74 -3.84 -15.16 -6.49
CA VAL A 74 -3.62 -15.50 -7.91
C VAL A 74 -2.20 -16.03 -8.21
N ALA A 75 -1.32 -16.09 -7.22
CA ALA A 75 -0.02 -16.77 -7.31
C ALA A 75 -0.15 -18.26 -7.01
#